data_AF-A0A9P8G7X9-F1
#
_entry.id   AF-A0A9P8G7X9-F1
#
_cell.length_a   1.000
_cell.length_b   1.000
_cell.length_c   1.000
_cell.angle_alpha   90.00
_cell.angle_beta   90.00
_cell.angle_gamma   90.00
#
_symmetry.space_group_name_H-M   'P 1'
#
loop_
_entity.id
_entity.type
_entity.pdbx_description
1 polymer ?
#
loop_
_entity_poly.entity_id
_entity_poly.type
_entity_poly.pdbx_seq_one_letter_code
_entity_poly.pdbx_strand_id
1 'polypeptide(L)'
;MATKAHCAYCFESLVASFEKRQPLSLSQVEQLWTEQYEQEEDDVTDVDGQDEPEQSTSRVPAISRLLNTDTPTSNSSSSSLTSRSTQTSTSTQASTSSSRTSLSSRSNISPSDSYPLFVTWNTISPRSRQKSLRGCIGTFKPLPLEQGLADYALTSAFEDSRFPPIPSSQLPQLQCCVTLLTNFSNPTRDIMAWEVGKHGIRISFSYQGRKLGATYLPDVAKEQGWTKEEALISLMRKAGWSGRKDDWRKVAAAMELVTYEGKKVDLSYAEFKEWSDKVRA
;
A
#
# COMPACT_ATOMS: atom_id res chain seq x y z
N MET A 1 1.23 6.01 3.31
CA MET A 1 0.84 4.64 2.87
C MET A 1 1.55 3.59 3.72
N ALA A 2 1.05 2.35 3.81
CA ALA A 2 1.76 1.28 4.54
C ALA A 2 3.22 1.11 4.04
N THR A 3 4.14 0.73 4.93
CA THR A 3 5.58 0.52 4.63
C THR A 3 6.03 -0.89 5.04
N LYS A 4 7.22 -1.31 4.60
CA LYS A 4 7.84 -2.56 5.07
C LYS A 4 8.16 -2.51 6.57
N ALA A 5 8.50 -1.33 7.12
CA ALA A 5 8.70 -1.13 8.55
C ALA A 5 7.46 -1.51 9.37
N HIS A 6 6.25 -1.19 8.90
CA HIS A 6 5.02 -1.64 9.56
C HIS A 6 4.91 -3.17 9.59
N CYS A 7 5.31 -3.86 8.51
CA CYS A 7 5.33 -5.33 8.48
C CYS A 7 6.39 -5.89 9.44
N ALA A 8 7.55 -5.24 9.53
CA ALA A 8 8.60 -5.59 10.49
C ALA A 8 8.12 -5.41 11.94
N TYR A 9 7.37 -4.34 12.23
CA TYR A 9 6.77 -4.12 13.55
C TYR A 9 5.74 -5.20 13.91
N CYS A 10 4.94 -5.67 12.95
CA CYS A 10 4.04 -6.81 13.16
C CYS A 10 4.82 -8.10 13.49
N PHE A 11 5.92 -8.38 12.80
CA PHE A 11 6.79 -9.51 13.12
C PHE A 11 7.47 -9.36 14.48
N GLU A 12 7.98 -8.16 14.79
CA GLU A 12 8.61 -7.85 16.07
C GLU A 12 7.65 -8.08 17.23
N SER A 13 6.40 -7.62 17.09
CA SER A 13 5.31 -7.88 18.04
C SER A 13 5.04 -9.38 18.21
N LEU A 14 4.96 -10.13 17.11
CA LEU A 14 4.74 -11.58 17.12
C LEU A 14 5.90 -12.34 17.78
N VAL A 15 7.14 -12.03 17.41
CA VAL A 15 8.34 -12.67 17.96
C VAL A 15 8.51 -12.34 19.44
N ALA A 16 8.33 -11.08 19.84
CA ALA A 16 8.36 -10.66 21.23
C ALA A 16 7.35 -11.43 22.09
N SER A 17 6.16 -11.74 21.55
CA SER A 17 5.15 -12.54 22.24
C SER A 17 5.61 -13.98 22.52
N PHE A 18 6.32 -14.62 21.58
CA PHE A 18 6.89 -15.96 21.79
C PHE A 18 8.06 -15.93 22.78
N GLU A 19 8.87 -14.88 22.74
CA GLU A 19 10.05 -14.70 23.59
C GLU A 19 9.71 -14.13 24.98
N LYS A 20 8.44 -13.76 25.22
CA LYS A 20 7.95 -13.14 26.47
C LYS A 20 8.72 -11.87 26.85
N ARG A 21 9.07 -11.06 25.85
CA ARG A 21 9.72 -9.75 26.05
C ARG A 21 8.82 -8.62 25.56
N GLN A 22 9.19 -7.39 25.88
CA GLN A 22 8.57 -6.22 25.28
C GLN A 22 9.08 -6.05 23.83
N PRO A 23 8.20 -5.77 22.86
CA PRO A 23 8.62 -5.40 21.51
C PRO A 23 9.23 -4.00 21.50
N LEU A 24 10.07 -3.71 20.50
CA LEU A 24 10.43 -2.33 20.14
C LEU A 24 9.16 -1.53 19.82
N SER A 25 9.16 -0.22 20.08
CA SER A 25 8.05 0.65 19.65
C SER A 25 8.03 0.81 18.12
N LEU A 26 6.87 1.21 17.58
CA LEU A 26 6.77 1.43 16.12
C LEU A 26 7.76 2.49 15.64
N SER A 27 7.92 3.60 16.37
CA SER A 27 8.90 4.65 16.03
C SER A 27 10.33 4.10 15.98
N GLN A 28 10.70 3.24 16.92
CA GLN A 28 12.03 2.63 16.96
C GLN A 28 12.25 1.71 15.75
N VAL A 29 11.26 0.88 15.41
CA VAL A 29 11.32 0.01 14.23
C VAL A 29 11.44 0.84 12.95
N GLU A 30 10.66 1.92 12.81
CA GLU A 30 10.70 2.79 11.63
C GLU A 30 12.05 3.51 11.48
N GLN A 31 12.62 4.00 12.58
CA GLN A 31 13.94 4.62 12.58
C GLN A 31 15.03 3.62 12.17
N LEU A 32 15.11 2.48 12.85
CA LEU A 32 16.12 1.44 12.58
C LEU A 32 15.95 0.81 11.19
N TRP A 33 14.71 0.74 10.69
CA TRP A 33 14.46 0.31 9.32
C TRP A 33 14.99 1.36 8.33
N THR A 34 14.75 2.64 8.57
CA THR A 34 15.18 3.71 7.68
C THR A 34 16.71 3.80 7.62
N GLU A 35 17.39 3.79 8.78
CA GLU A 35 18.86 3.84 8.87
C GLU A 35 19.54 2.71 8.06
N GLN A 36 18.97 1.51 8.07
CA GLN A 36 19.52 0.35 7.36
C GLN A 36 19.42 0.47 5.83
N TYR A 37 18.35 1.08 5.32
CA TYR A 37 18.06 1.14 3.88
C TYR A 37 18.36 2.49 3.24
N GLU A 38 18.56 3.56 4.03
CA GLU A 38 19.16 4.82 3.55
C GLU A 38 20.69 4.65 3.35
N GLN A 39 21.36 3.81 4.15
CA GLN A 39 22.78 3.48 3.93
C GLN A 39 23.05 2.75 2.60
N GLU A 40 22.05 2.10 2.00
CA GLU A 40 22.19 1.47 0.67
C GLU A 40 22.18 2.50 -0.49
N GLU A 41 21.68 3.73 -0.27
CA GLU A 41 21.68 4.80 -1.29
C GLU A 41 22.94 5.69 -1.24
N ASP A 42 23.63 5.78 -0.09
CA ASP A 42 24.82 6.62 0.10
C ASP A 42 26.17 5.90 -0.18
N ASP A 43 26.20 4.57 -0.33
CA ASP A 43 27.42 3.78 -0.64
C ASP A 43 27.84 3.83 -2.13
N VAL A 44 27.42 4.86 -2.88
CA VAL A 44 27.82 5.09 -4.28
C VAL A 44 28.58 6.42 -4.47
N THR A 45 28.90 7.16 -3.42
CA THR A 45 29.72 8.39 -3.55
C THR A 45 30.84 8.43 -2.53
N ASP A 46 32.05 8.05 -2.94
CA ASP A 46 33.26 8.88 -2.87
C ASP A 46 34.53 8.01 -3.05
N VAL A 47 34.99 7.93 -4.31
CA VAL A 47 36.41 7.68 -4.60
C VAL A 47 36.86 8.78 -5.57
N ASP A 48 37.42 9.84 -5.01
CA ASP A 48 38.17 10.90 -5.72
C ASP A 48 39.52 11.04 -4.98
N GLY A 49 40.70 11.01 -5.59
CA GLY A 49 41.08 10.88 -6.99
C GLY A 49 42.61 10.80 -7.13
N GLN A 50 43.09 10.65 -8.38
CA GLN A 50 44.20 11.42 -8.96
C GLN A 50 44.37 11.12 -10.47
N ASP A 51 44.10 12.16 -11.28
CA ASP A 51 44.69 12.61 -12.58
C ASP A 51 44.86 11.59 -13.74
N GLU A 52 44.50 11.80 -15.03
CA GLU A 52 44.30 12.95 -15.95
C GLU A 52 43.63 12.37 -17.27
N PRO A 53 43.33 13.10 -18.38
CA PRO A 53 41.99 13.15 -18.95
C PRO A 53 41.85 12.61 -20.41
N GLU A 54 40.58 12.59 -20.83
CA GLU A 54 40.02 12.79 -22.19
C GLU A 54 39.23 11.65 -22.86
N GLN A 55 37.91 11.92 -22.94
CA GLN A 55 36.98 11.76 -24.07
C GLN A 55 36.68 10.36 -24.65
N SER A 56 35.47 9.87 -24.41
CA SER A 56 34.46 9.70 -25.48
C SER A 56 33.18 9.04 -24.95
N THR A 57 32.11 9.26 -25.70
CA THR A 57 30.72 9.21 -25.30
C THR A 57 30.04 7.86 -25.57
N SER A 58 29.00 7.57 -24.77
CA SER A 58 27.68 7.10 -25.23
C SER A 58 27.41 5.61 -25.54
N ARG A 59 26.59 5.04 -24.65
CA ARG A 59 25.26 4.40 -24.89
C ARG A 59 25.13 2.89 -25.22
N VAL A 60 24.27 2.28 -24.40
CA VAL A 60 23.16 1.32 -24.62
C VAL A 60 23.10 0.56 -25.97
N PRO A 61 22.88 -0.77 -25.98
CA PRO A 61 22.52 -1.47 -27.20
C PRO A 61 21.00 -1.52 -27.36
N ALA A 62 20.45 -0.60 -28.16
CA ALA A 62 19.15 -0.78 -28.80
C ALA A 62 19.37 -1.21 -30.26
N ILE A 63 18.80 -2.35 -30.62
CA ILE A 63 18.84 -2.93 -31.96
C ILE A 63 18.01 -2.05 -32.91
N SER A 64 18.59 -1.65 -34.05
CA SER A 64 17.83 -1.27 -35.24
C SER A 64 18.62 -1.58 -36.51
N ARG A 65 17.95 -2.25 -37.46
CA ARG A 65 18.36 -2.37 -38.86
C ARG A 65 17.45 -1.50 -39.73
N LEU A 66 18.03 -0.41 -40.26
CA LEU A 66 17.99 0.11 -41.65
C LEU A 66 17.05 -0.61 -42.66
N LEU A 67 16.28 0.02 -43.57
CA LEU A 67 16.50 1.21 -44.43
C LEU A 67 15.18 1.80 -45.04
N ASN A 68 15.19 3.13 -45.29
CA ASN A 68 14.73 3.98 -46.43
C ASN A 68 13.63 3.50 -47.41
N THR A 69 12.79 4.31 -48.08
CA THR A 69 12.72 5.74 -48.53
C THR A 69 11.28 5.92 -49.09
N ASP A 70 10.55 7.06 -49.11
CA ASP A 70 10.76 8.32 -49.82
C ASP A 70 9.72 9.38 -49.38
N THR A 71 10.06 10.66 -49.60
CA THR A 71 9.26 11.90 -49.43
C THR A 71 8.36 12.17 -50.68
N PRO A 72 7.66 13.31 -50.93
CA PRO A 72 7.53 14.58 -50.18
C PRO A 72 6.12 15.27 -50.19
N THR A 73 6.09 16.49 -49.62
CA THR A 73 5.11 17.62 -49.76
C THR A 73 3.86 17.58 -48.86
N SER A 74 3.38 18.64 -48.20
CA SER A 74 3.55 20.10 -48.32
C SER A 74 3.06 20.86 -47.07
N ASN A 75 3.72 21.98 -46.76
CA ASN A 75 3.28 23.27 -46.18
C ASN A 75 2.02 23.36 -45.28
N SER A 76 2.13 24.05 -44.14
CA SER A 76 1.77 25.49 -44.00
C SER A 76 1.88 25.99 -42.55
N SER A 77 2.04 27.31 -42.43
CA SER A 77 2.68 28.06 -41.36
C SER A 77 1.74 28.77 -40.36
N SER A 78 2.36 29.29 -39.29
CA SER A 78 2.11 30.60 -38.62
C SER A 78 0.79 30.78 -37.83
N SER A 79 0.67 31.55 -36.74
CA SER A 79 1.54 32.55 -36.09
C SER A 79 0.97 32.94 -34.71
N SER A 80 1.87 33.43 -33.86
CA SER A 80 1.70 34.07 -32.55
C SER A 80 0.98 35.43 -32.58
N LEU A 81 0.41 35.87 -31.43
CA LEU A 81 0.37 37.26 -30.89
C LEU A 81 0.08 37.17 -29.37
N THR A 82 1.03 37.32 -28.44
CA THR A 82 1.46 38.53 -27.70
C THR A 82 0.41 39.59 -27.34
N SER A 83 0.26 39.86 -26.04
CA SER A 83 0.16 41.22 -25.50
C SER A 83 0.76 41.27 -24.08
N ARG A 84 1.31 42.44 -23.77
CA ARG A 84 2.36 42.74 -22.79
C ARG A 84 1.86 43.95 -22.01
N SER A 85 2.05 43.99 -20.68
CA SER A 85 2.37 45.21 -19.91
C SER A 85 2.55 44.88 -18.42
N THR A 86 3.26 45.61 -17.54
CA THR A 86 4.49 46.42 -17.52
C THR A 86 4.56 47.00 -16.08
N GLN A 87 5.69 46.78 -15.37
CA GLN A 87 6.24 47.55 -14.22
C GLN A 87 5.46 47.52 -12.87
N THR A 88 6.07 47.51 -11.69
CA THR A 88 7.19 48.36 -11.20
C THR A 88 7.82 47.76 -9.93
N SER A 89 9.07 48.15 -9.68
CA SER A 89 10.06 47.70 -8.70
C SER A 89 9.96 48.31 -7.28
N THR A 90 10.39 47.54 -6.27
CA THR A 90 11.15 48.07 -5.11
C THR A 90 11.96 46.97 -4.42
N SER A 91 13.20 47.31 -4.08
CA SER A 91 14.25 46.45 -3.51
C SER A 91 14.47 46.75 -2.03
N THR A 92 14.61 45.71 -1.20
CA THR A 92 15.41 45.78 0.04
C THR A 92 15.90 44.39 0.45
N GLN A 93 17.11 44.37 1.02
CA GLN A 93 18.00 43.22 1.16
C GLN A 93 17.79 42.39 2.44
N ALA A 94 18.18 41.12 2.33
CA ALA A 94 18.89 40.26 3.28
C ALA A 94 18.27 39.93 4.65
N SER A 95 18.00 38.63 4.83
CA SER A 95 18.34 37.87 6.04
C SER A 95 18.51 36.41 5.66
N THR A 96 19.74 35.92 5.80
CA THR A 96 20.16 34.53 5.62
C THR A 96 19.48 33.61 6.62
N SER A 97 18.79 32.59 6.13
CA SER A 97 18.47 31.40 6.89
C SER A 97 18.55 30.22 5.94
N SER A 98 19.66 29.48 6.04
CA SER A 98 19.94 28.27 5.28
C SER A 98 18.89 27.21 5.60
N SER A 99 17.77 27.26 4.89
CA SER A 99 16.81 26.17 4.86
C SER A 99 17.39 25.12 3.93
N ARG A 100 17.98 24.08 4.51
CA ARG A 100 18.36 22.87 3.78
C ARG A 100 17.09 22.35 3.12
N THR A 101 17.03 22.48 1.80
CA THR A 101 15.98 21.91 0.97
C THR A 101 16.20 20.41 0.91
N SER A 102 15.67 19.67 1.88
CA SER A 102 15.55 18.22 1.75
C SER A 102 14.31 17.92 0.92
N LEU A 103 14.54 17.73 -0.36
CA LEU A 103 13.63 17.14 -1.32
C LEU A 103 13.36 15.67 -0.93
N SER A 104 12.25 15.43 -0.25
CA SER A 104 11.42 14.24 -0.44
C SER A 104 10.20 14.36 0.45
N SER A 105 9.09 14.83 -0.12
CA SER A 105 7.77 14.74 0.50
C SER A 105 7.29 13.28 0.51
N ARG A 106 8.01 12.42 1.21
CA ARG A 106 7.44 11.18 1.73
C ARG A 106 6.40 11.63 2.76
N SER A 107 5.16 11.21 2.58
CA SER A 107 4.13 11.38 3.60
C SER A 107 4.56 10.56 4.81
N ASN A 108 5.23 11.20 5.77
CA ASN A 108 5.60 10.59 7.04
C ASN A 108 4.30 10.34 7.81
N ILE A 109 3.83 9.09 7.76
CA ILE A 109 2.79 8.63 8.67
C ILE A 109 3.38 8.68 10.08
N SER A 110 2.69 9.32 11.01
CA SER A 110 3.04 9.26 12.42
C SER A 110 2.52 7.96 13.05
N PRO A 111 3.22 7.35 14.01
CA PRO A 111 2.71 6.23 14.81
C PRO A 111 1.38 6.51 15.52
N SER A 112 1.08 7.79 15.79
CA SER A 112 -0.17 8.25 16.39
C SER A 112 -1.32 8.39 15.39
N ASP A 113 -1.03 8.42 14.09
CA ASP A 113 -2.06 8.56 13.07
C ASP A 113 -2.99 7.34 13.10
N SER A 114 -4.27 7.60 12.93
CA SER A 114 -5.28 6.57 13.02
C SER A 114 -5.74 6.09 11.65
N TYR A 115 -5.63 4.79 11.42
CA TYR A 115 -6.05 4.15 10.16
C TYR A 115 -6.91 2.92 10.42
N PRO A 116 -7.95 2.69 9.61
CA PRO A 116 -8.50 1.35 9.47
C PRO A 116 -7.45 0.47 8.78
N LEU A 117 -7.21 -0.73 9.31
CA LEU A 117 -6.11 -1.57 8.87
C LEU A 117 -6.41 -3.06 8.96
N PHE A 118 -5.66 -3.84 8.20
CA PHE A 118 -5.66 -5.30 8.22
C PHE A 118 -4.24 -5.83 8.28
N VAL A 119 -4.03 -6.82 9.15
CA VAL A 119 -2.79 -7.61 9.20
C VAL A 119 -3.11 -9.01 8.71
N THR A 120 -2.29 -9.50 7.78
CA THR A 120 -2.45 -10.81 7.15
C THR A 120 -1.16 -11.59 7.29
N TRP A 121 -1.27 -12.82 7.78
CA TRP A 121 -0.22 -13.82 7.75
C TRP A 121 -0.45 -14.77 6.59
N ASN A 122 0.58 -14.96 5.77
CA ASN A 122 0.64 -16.00 4.76
C ASN A 122 1.77 -16.97 5.10
N THR A 123 1.62 -18.23 4.69
CA THR A 123 2.72 -19.20 4.64
C THR A 123 3.27 -19.26 3.22
N ILE A 124 4.58 -19.38 3.09
CA ILE A 124 5.28 -19.56 1.81
C ILE A 124 5.78 -20.99 1.75
N SER A 125 5.26 -21.76 0.78
CA SER A 125 5.72 -23.12 0.52
C SER A 125 7.20 -23.12 0.11
N PRO A 126 8.08 -23.88 0.79
CA PRO A 126 9.49 -23.94 0.41
C PRO A 126 9.72 -24.47 -1.00
N ARG A 127 8.87 -25.41 -1.47
CA ARG A 127 9.02 -26.03 -2.79
C ARG A 127 8.43 -25.19 -3.91
N SER A 128 7.18 -24.77 -3.76
CA SER A 128 6.44 -24.11 -4.85
C SER A 128 6.50 -22.59 -4.79
N ARG A 129 7.03 -22.02 -3.68
CA ARG A 129 7.00 -20.58 -3.37
C ARG A 129 5.60 -19.97 -3.39
N GLN A 130 4.55 -20.81 -3.40
CA GLN A 130 3.16 -20.40 -3.36
C GLN A 130 2.82 -19.89 -1.97
N LYS A 131 2.04 -18.81 -1.94
CA LYS A 131 1.54 -18.18 -0.73
C LYS A 131 0.18 -18.79 -0.37
N SER A 132 -0.01 -19.16 0.89
CA SER A 132 -1.31 -19.61 1.40
C SER A 132 -1.68 -18.80 2.64
N LEU A 133 -2.92 -18.32 2.68
CA LEU A 133 -3.47 -17.58 3.82
C LEU A 133 -3.34 -18.42 5.10
N ARG A 134 -2.85 -17.77 6.16
CA ARG A 134 -2.61 -18.37 7.48
C ARG A 134 -3.35 -17.65 8.62
N GLY A 135 -3.73 -16.41 8.40
CA GLY A 135 -4.57 -15.60 9.29
C GLY A 135 -4.76 -14.21 8.70
N CYS A 136 -5.92 -13.58 8.90
CA CYS A 136 -6.19 -12.22 8.46
C CYS A 136 -7.30 -11.60 9.29
N ILE A 137 -6.97 -10.60 10.09
CA ILE A 137 -7.91 -9.85 10.93
C ILE A 137 -7.54 -8.36 10.84
N GLY A 138 -8.55 -7.50 11.02
CA GLY A 138 -8.39 -6.06 10.95
C GLY A 138 -9.66 -5.32 11.36
N THR A 139 -9.68 -4.02 11.10
CA THR A 139 -10.76 -3.12 11.51
C THR A 139 -11.06 -2.06 10.45
N PHE A 140 -12.35 -1.67 10.39
CA PHE A 140 -12.81 -0.48 9.67
C PHE A 140 -12.86 0.78 10.56
N LYS A 141 -12.71 0.61 11.88
CA LYS A 141 -12.59 1.74 12.81
C LYS A 141 -11.13 2.20 12.80
N PRO A 142 -10.84 3.49 12.55
CA PRO A 142 -9.49 4.01 12.68
C PRO A 142 -8.94 3.76 14.08
N LEU A 143 -7.73 3.21 14.15
CA LEU A 143 -6.97 3.02 15.40
C LEU A 143 -5.57 3.62 15.23
N PRO A 144 -4.94 4.12 16.30
CA PRO A 144 -3.54 4.52 16.29
C PRO A 144 -2.69 3.40 15.70
N LEU A 145 -1.80 3.74 14.78
CA LEU A 145 -1.12 2.76 13.94
C LEU A 145 -0.31 1.75 14.77
N GLU A 146 0.45 2.22 15.75
CA GLU A 146 1.23 1.35 16.65
C GLU A 146 0.33 0.32 17.35
N GLN A 147 -0.73 0.80 18.02
CA GLN A 147 -1.68 -0.07 18.70
C GLN A 147 -2.35 -1.06 17.73
N GLY A 148 -2.90 -0.55 16.62
CA GLY A 148 -3.64 -1.39 15.69
C GLY A 148 -2.77 -2.44 15.01
N LEU A 149 -1.52 -2.12 14.65
CA LEU A 149 -0.60 -3.11 14.07
C LEU A 149 -0.22 -4.20 15.06
N ALA A 150 0.07 -3.84 16.32
CA ALA A 150 0.41 -4.83 17.36
C ALA A 150 -0.79 -5.73 17.67
N ASP A 151 -1.95 -5.14 17.96
CA ASP A 151 -3.17 -5.87 18.31
C ASP A 151 -3.57 -6.83 17.19
N TYR A 152 -3.63 -6.34 15.94
CA TYR A 152 -4.07 -7.17 14.81
C TYR A 152 -2.98 -8.13 14.31
N ALA A 153 -1.69 -7.88 14.56
CA ALA A 153 -0.65 -8.88 14.31
C ALA A 153 -0.86 -10.12 15.19
N LEU A 154 -1.09 -9.94 16.49
CA LEU A 154 -1.32 -11.03 17.43
C LEU A 154 -2.70 -11.68 17.21
N THR A 155 -3.74 -10.88 17.06
CA THR A 155 -5.10 -11.39 16.84
C THR A 155 -5.18 -12.23 15.57
N SER A 156 -4.58 -11.78 14.47
CA SER A 156 -4.58 -12.57 13.23
C SER A 156 -3.68 -13.81 13.30
N ALA A 157 -2.67 -13.84 14.19
CA ALA A 157 -1.82 -15.00 14.39
C ALA A 157 -2.45 -16.07 15.30
N PHE A 158 -3.22 -15.65 16.31
CA PHE A 158 -3.65 -16.53 17.40
C PHE A 158 -5.17 -16.72 17.50
N GLU A 159 -5.97 -15.76 17.03
CA GLU A 159 -7.41 -15.70 17.29
C GLU A 159 -8.28 -15.74 16.02
N ASP A 160 -7.67 -15.90 14.84
CA ASP A 160 -8.41 -16.12 13.60
C ASP A 160 -9.02 -17.54 13.62
N SER A 161 -10.30 -17.64 13.98
CA SER A 161 -11.02 -18.91 14.18
C SER A 161 -11.06 -19.87 12.98
N ARG A 162 -10.66 -19.40 11.79
CA ARG A 162 -10.52 -20.25 10.59
C ARG A 162 -9.26 -21.10 10.62
N PHE A 163 -8.29 -20.78 11.48
CA PHE A 163 -6.99 -21.43 11.52
C PHE A 163 -6.57 -21.71 12.98
N PRO A 164 -5.78 -22.76 13.25
CA PRO A 164 -5.18 -22.93 14.57
C PRO A 164 -4.18 -21.79 14.86
N PRO A 165 -3.85 -21.48 16.13
CA PRO A 165 -2.80 -20.50 16.45
C PRO A 165 -1.47 -20.82 15.75
N ILE A 166 -0.74 -19.81 15.29
CA ILE A 166 0.58 -19.97 14.66
C ILE A 166 1.61 -20.40 15.72
N PRO A 167 2.32 -21.53 15.57
CA PRO A 167 3.42 -21.88 16.47
C PRO A 167 4.71 -21.16 16.06
N SER A 168 5.63 -20.95 17.02
CA SER A 168 6.93 -20.31 16.77
C SER A 168 7.77 -21.05 15.71
N SER A 169 7.63 -22.37 15.62
CA SER A 169 8.30 -23.19 14.60
C SER A 169 7.89 -22.86 13.16
N GLN A 170 6.75 -22.19 12.96
CA GLN A 170 6.27 -21.79 11.63
C GLN A 170 6.83 -20.44 11.17
N LEU A 171 7.42 -19.64 12.07
CA LEU A 171 7.96 -18.30 11.75
C LEU A 171 8.79 -18.27 10.46
N PRO A 172 9.75 -19.20 10.20
CA PRO A 172 10.59 -19.16 9.00
C PRO A 172 9.83 -19.23 7.66
N GLN A 173 8.57 -19.67 7.69
CA GLN A 173 7.74 -19.80 6.49
C GLN A 173 6.75 -18.65 6.33
N LEU A 174 6.70 -17.70 7.27
CA LEU A 174 5.69 -16.66 7.26
C LEU A 174 6.05 -15.49 6.35
N GLN A 175 5.00 -14.87 5.84
CA GLN A 175 4.99 -13.52 5.30
C GLN A 175 3.92 -12.71 6.02
N CYS A 176 4.29 -11.51 6.45
CA CYS A 176 3.35 -10.50 6.93
C CYS A 176 2.90 -9.65 5.76
N CYS A 177 1.62 -9.31 5.70
CA CYS A 177 1.10 -8.25 4.84
C CYS A 177 0.29 -7.26 5.67
N VAL A 178 0.60 -5.98 5.52
CA VAL A 178 -0.14 -4.87 6.13
C VAL A 178 -0.90 -4.12 5.03
N THR A 179 -2.18 -3.86 5.28
CA THR A 179 -3.01 -3.01 4.41
C THR A 179 -3.62 -1.90 5.23
N LEU A 180 -3.23 -0.65 4.97
CA LEU A 180 -3.91 0.54 5.51
C LEU A 180 -4.98 0.99 4.53
N LEU A 181 -6.18 1.26 5.03
CA LEU A 181 -7.31 1.72 4.23
C LEU A 181 -7.38 3.25 4.26
N THR A 182 -7.53 3.84 3.09
CA THR A 182 -7.53 5.29 2.88
C THR A 182 -8.62 5.72 1.91
N ASN A 183 -8.80 7.02 1.71
CA ASN A 183 -9.66 7.59 0.66
C ASN A 183 -11.11 7.08 0.71
N PHE A 184 -11.71 7.03 1.90
CA PHE A 184 -13.11 6.65 2.06
C PHE A 184 -14.03 7.69 1.42
N SER A 185 -14.94 7.25 0.56
CA SER A 185 -15.98 8.12 0.01
C SER A 185 -17.08 8.39 1.04
N ASN A 186 -17.85 9.45 0.81
CA ASN A 186 -19.17 9.54 1.42
C ASN A 186 -20.06 8.39 0.92
N PRO A 187 -21.02 7.92 1.75
CA PRO A 187 -22.01 6.95 1.31
C PRO A 187 -22.79 7.47 0.09
N THR A 188 -22.94 6.63 -0.92
CA THR A 188 -23.70 6.93 -2.14
C THR A 188 -24.73 5.84 -2.43
N ARG A 189 -25.83 6.23 -3.08
CA ARG A 189 -26.83 5.29 -3.63
C ARG A 189 -26.49 4.84 -5.06
N ASP A 190 -25.50 5.48 -5.69
CA ASP A 190 -24.95 4.94 -6.94
C ASP A 190 -24.01 3.78 -6.63
N ILE A 191 -24.59 2.58 -6.61
CA ILE A 191 -23.89 1.34 -6.26
C ILE A 191 -22.86 0.91 -7.33
N MET A 192 -22.84 1.57 -8.49
CA MET A 192 -21.89 1.28 -9.58
C MET A 192 -20.72 2.26 -9.62
N ALA A 193 -20.72 3.30 -8.77
CA ALA A 193 -19.69 4.33 -8.66
C ALA A 193 -18.40 3.85 -7.97
N TRP A 194 -17.79 2.80 -8.51
CA TRP A 194 -16.50 2.29 -8.06
C TRP A 194 -15.69 1.68 -9.21
N GLU A 195 -14.44 1.29 -8.99
CA GLU A 195 -13.57 0.74 -10.03
C GLU A 195 -12.95 -0.58 -9.57
N VAL A 196 -13.11 -1.63 -10.38
CA VAL A 196 -12.61 -2.98 -10.07
C VAL A 196 -11.08 -2.97 -10.05
N GLY A 197 -10.49 -3.52 -8.99
CA GLY A 197 -9.04 -3.57 -8.82
C GLY A 197 -8.42 -2.27 -8.29
N LYS A 198 -9.22 -1.22 -8.10
CA LYS A 198 -8.79 0.04 -7.47
C LYS A 198 -9.49 0.26 -6.13
N HIS A 199 -10.82 0.17 -6.11
CA HIS A 199 -11.60 0.45 -4.91
C HIS A 199 -11.99 -0.83 -4.17
N GLY A 200 -11.82 -0.82 -2.85
CA GLY A 200 -12.59 -1.64 -1.94
C GLY A 200 -14.00 -1.08 -1.80
N ILE A 201 -14.96 -1.96 -1.52
CA ILE A 201 -16.37 -1.61 -1.45
C ILE A 201 -16.97 -2.09 -0.14
N ARG A 202 -17.69 -1.21 0.55
CA ARG A 202 -18.48 -1.53 1.74
C ARG A 202 -19.93 -1.19 1.46
N ILE A 203 -20.79 -2.19 1.58
CA ILE A 203 -22.24 -2.03 1.36
C ILE A 203 -22.99 -2.07 2.69
N SER A 204 -24.10 -1.35 2.74
CA SER A 204 -25.06 -1.37 3.85
C SER A 204 -26.47 -1.28 3.27
N PHE A 205 -27.36 -2.18 3.67
CA PHE A 205 -28.75 -2.20 3.21
C PHE A 205 -29.66 -2.88 4.24
N SER A 206 -30.96 -2.67 4.13
CA SER A 206 -31.96 -3.32 4.98
C SER A 206 -32.64 -4.47 4.25
N TYR A 207 -32.74 -5.63 4.89
CA TYR A 207 -33.44 -6.79 4.37
C TYR A 207 -34.15 -7.52 5.51
N GLN A 208 -35.45 -7.80 5.34
CA GLN A 208 -36.30 -8.48 6.34
C GLN A 208 -36.20 -7.84 7.75
N GLY A 209 -36.24 -6.51 7.82
CA GLY A 209 -36.18 -5.76 9.09
C GLY A 209 -34.80 -5.74 9.75
N ARG A 210 -33.76 -6.31 9.11
CA ARG A 210 -32.39 -6.31 9.62
C ARG A 210 -31.50 -5.45 8.75
N LYS A 211 -30.59 -4.70 9.37
CA LYS A 211 -29.52 -4.00 8.66
C LYS A 211 -28.38 -4.98 8.39
N LEU A 212 -28.09 -5.20 7.12
CA LEU A 212 -27.02 -6.06 6.64
C LEU A 212 -25.90 -5.20 6.06
N GLY A 213 -24.67 -5.71 6.11
CA GLY A 213 -23.53 -5.06 5.49
C GLY A 213 -22.36 -6.01 5.38
N ALA A 214 -21.54 -5.78 4.36
CA ALA A 214 -20.30 -6.51 4.14
C ALA A 214 -19.32 -5.64 3.38
N THR A 215 -18.08 -6.11 3.29
CA THR A 215 -17.01 -5.42 2.60
C THR A 215 -16.13 -6.35 1.78
N TYR A 216 -15.58 -5.84 0.69
CA TYR A 216 -14.51 -6.46 -0.08
C TYR A 216 -13.35 -5.48 -0.25
N LEU A 217 -12.12 -6.00 -0.09
CA LEU A 217 -10.89 -5.28 -0.38
C LEU A 217 -10.72 -5.06 -1.91
N PRO A 218 -9.91 -4.08 -2.34
CA PRO A 218 -9.71 -3.75 -3.76
C PRO A 218 -9.38 -4.94 -4.67
N ASP A 219 -8.59 -5.88 -4.16
CA ASP A 219 -8.08 -7.01 -4.95
C ASP A 219 -9.15 -8.08 -5.23
N VAL A 220 -10.17 -8.22 -4.38
CA VAL A 220 -11.06 -9.40 -4.38
C VAL A 220 -11.81 -9.55 -5.71
N ALA A 221 -12.47 -8.49 -6.18
CA ALA A 221 -13.24 -8.57 -7.43
C ALA A 221 -12.35 -8.83 -8.64
N LYS A 222 -11.15 -8.24 -8.66
CA LYS A 222 -10.17 -8.42 -9.73
C LYS A 222 -9.62 -9.86 -9.77
N GLU A 223 -9.23 -10.40 -8.62
CA GLU A 223 -8.68 -11.76 -8.51
C GLU A 223 -9.72 -12.83 -8.91
N GLN A 224 -11.00 -12.59 -8.66
CA GLN A 224 -12.08 -13.49 -9.05
C GLN A 224 -12.56 -13.31 -10.50
N GLY A 225 -12.07 -12.28 -11.20
CA GLY A 225 -12.56 -11.93 -12.53
C GLY A 225 -14.02 -11.48 -12.55
N TRP A 226 -14.52 -10.95 -11.43
CA TRP A 226 -15.92 -10.52 -11.30
C TRP A 226 -16.14 -9.15 -11.93
N THR A 227 -17.29 -9.01 -12.61
CA THR A 227 -17.88 -7.70 -12.92
C THR A 227 -18.35 -6.99 -11.65
N LYS A 228 -18.66 -5.69 -11.75
CA LYS A 228 -19.20 -4.93 -10.62
C LYS A 228 -20.48 -5.55 -10.07
N GLU A 229 -21.38 -6.00 -10.94
CA GLU A 229 -22.65 -6.61 -10.52
C GLU A 229 -22.43 -7.93 -9.80
N GLU A 230 -21.56 -8.79 -10.33
CA GLU A 230 -21.24 -10.08 -9.71
C GLU A 230 -20.60 -9.88 -8.34
N ALA A 231 -19.67 -8.93 -8.22
CA ALA A 231 -19.05 -8.57 -6.95
C ALA A 231 -20.08 -8.08 -5.93
N LEU A 232 -21.02 -7.21 -6.33
CA LEU A 232 -22.09 -6.71 -5.44
C LEU A 232 -23.04 -7.83 -4.99
N ILE A 233 -23.49 -8.68 -5.91
CA ILE A 233 -24.37 -9.81 -5.59
C ILE A 233 -23.67 -10.78 -4.62
N SER A 234 -22.41 -11.11 -4.89
CA SER A 234 -21.58 -11.94 -4.03
C SER A 234 -21.41 -11.29 -2.64
N LEU A 235 -21.17 -9.98 -2.61
CA LEU A 235 -21.01 -9.22 -1.38
C LEU A 235 -22.31 -9.15 -0.56
N MET A 236 -23.46 -9.00 -1.21
CA MET A 236 -24.77 -9.07 -0.55
C MET A 236 -24.99 -10.44 0.08
N ARG A 237 -24.63 -11.54 -0.61
CA ARG A 237 -24.68 -12.90 -0.04
C ARG A 237 -23.77 -13.03 1.17
N LYS A 238 -22.55 -12.48 1.10
CA LYS A 238 -21.62 -12.42 2.24
C LYS A 238 -22.19 -11.61 3.41
N ALA A 239 -22.99 -10.58 3.15
CA ALA A 239 -23.72 -9.81 4.16
C ALA A 239 -24.91 -10.57 4.78
N GLY A 240 -25.22 -11.77 4.29
CA GLY A 240 -26.35 -12.59 4.76
C GLY A 240 -27.62 -12.46 3.94
N TRP A 241 -27.58 -11.85 2.75
CA TRP A 241 -28.75 -11.79 1.85
C TRP A 241 -29.01 -13.15 1.20
N SER A 242 -30.24 -13.65 1.35
CA SER A 242 -30.69 -14.96 0.88
C SER A 242 -31.75 -14.90 -0.24
N GLY A 243 -31.98 -13.72 -0.82
CA GLY A 243 -32.95 -13.54 -1.90
C GLY A 243 -32.54 -14.18 -3.23
N ARG A 244 -33.48 -14.21 -4.19
CA ARG A 244 -33.22 -14.69 -5.55
C ARG A 244 -32.32 -13.69 -6.28
N LYS A 245 -31.41 -14.20 -7.12
CA LYS A 245 -30.46 -13.36 -7.88
C LYS A 245 -31.22 -12.27 -8.65
N ASP A 246 -32.32 -12.58 -9.31
CA ASP A 246 -33.08 -11.62 -10.14
C ASP A 246 -33.70 -10.46 -9.34
N ASP A 247 -33.88 -10.62 -8.03
CA ASP A 247 -34.45 -9.60 -7.15
C ASP A 247 -33.38 -8.66 -6.54
N TRP A 248 -32.09 -8.89 -6.83
CA TRP A 248 -31.00 -8.16 -6.18
C TRP A 248 -31.13 -6.64 -6.35
N ARG A 249 -31.54 -6.17 -7.54
CA ARG A 249 -31.72 -4.74 -7.83
C ARG A 249 -32.81 -4.08 -6.97
N LYS A 250 -33.87 -4.81 -6.61
CA LYS A 250 -34.95 -4.28 -5.75
C LYS A 250 -34.43 -3.97 -4.35
N VAL A 251 -33.56 -4.84 -3.83
CA VAL A 251 -32.91 -4.64 -2.52
C VAL A 251 -31.81 -3.57 -2.64
N ALA A 252 -31.05 -3.59 -3.72
CA ALA A 252 -29.97 -2.66 -3.97
C ALA A 252 -30.44 -1.20 -4.16
N ALA A 253 -31.71 -0.97 -4.53
CA ALA A 253 -32.28 0.38 -4.67
C ALA A 253 -32.23 1.20 -3.36
N ALA A 254 -32.22 0.54 -2.20
CA ALA A 254 -32.08 1.18 -0.89
C ALA A 254 -30.69 0.95 -0.26
N MET A 255 -29.74 0.44 -1.03
CA MET A 255 -28.38 0.17 -0.58
C MET A 255 -27.52 1.43 -0.61
N GLU A 256 -26.64 1.53 0.36
CA GLU A 256 -25.57 2.52 0.39
C GLU A 256 -24.24 1.82 0.12
N LEU A 257 -23.43 2.45 -0.72
CA LEU A 257 -22.07 2.07 -1.04
C LEU A 257 -21.09 3.10 -0.48
N VAL A 258 -20.04 2.63 0.16
CA VAL A 258 -18.84 3.41 0.48
C VAL A 258 -17.66 2.75 -0.24
N THR A 259 -16.90 3.54 -0.99
CA THR A 259 -15.64 3.08 -1.58
C THR A 259 -14.46 3.49 -0.71
N TYR A 260 -13.37 2.75 -0.79
CA TYR A 260 -12.10 3.11 -0.17
C TYR A 260 -10.96 2.53 -0.99
N GLU A 261 -9.75 3.01 -0.75
CA GLU A 261 -8.53 2.46 -1.33
C GLU A 261 -7.72 1.76 -0.24
N GLY A 262 -6.81 0.88 -0.65
CA GLY A 262 -5.87 0.25 0.26
C GLY A 262 -4.70 -0.30 -0.52
N LYS A 263 -3.49 0.01 -0.06
CA LYS A 263 -2.27 -0.56 -0.64
C LYS A 263 -1.69 -1.58 0.33
N LYS A 264 -1.59 -2.81 -0.16
CA LYS A 264 -0.96 -3.94 0.52
C LYS A 264 0.56 -3.81 0.40
N VAL A 265 1.26 -3.94 1.52
CA VAL A 265 2.72 -4.11 1.56
C VAL A 265 3.01 -5.41 2.29
N ASP A 266 4.06 -6.11 1.87
CA ASP A 266 4.45 -7.38 2.46
C ASP A 266 5.94 -7.46 2.78
N LEU A 267 6.25 -8.33 3.74
CA LEU A 267 7.60 -8.65 4.19
C LEU A 267 7.64 -10.14 4.56
N SER A 268 8.66 -10.86 4.11
CA SER A 268 8.90 -12.23 4.53
C SER A 268 9.63 -12.28 5.88
N TYR A 269 9.47 -13.39 6.62
CA TYR A 269 10.22 -13.57 7.85
C TYR A 269 11.74 -13.59 7.63
N ALA A 270 12.20 -14.07 6.48
CA ALA A 270 13.63 -14.05 6.14
C ALA A 270 14.18 -12.61 6.07
N GLU A 271 13.48 -11.70 5.37
CA GLU A 271 13.85 -10.28 5.31
C GLU A 271 13.78 -9.63 6.70
N PHE A 272 12.73 -9.93 7.49
CA PHE A 272 12.62 -9.44 8.86
C PHE A 272 13.77 -9.94 9.75
N LYS A 273 14.12 -11.23 9.66
CA LYS A 273 15.16 -11.84 10.50
C LYS A 273 16.53 -11.26 10.17
N GLU A 274 16.84 -11.08 8.88
CA GLU A 274 18.07 -10.44 8.45
C GLU A 274 18.19 -9.02 9.02
N TRP A 275 17.13 -8.22 8.90
CA TRP A 275 17.10 -6.87 9.49
C TRP A 275 17.24 -6.92 11.02
N SER A 276 16.47 -7.78 11.69
CA SER A 276 16.46 -7.88 13.15
C SER A 276 17.81 -8.35 13.72
N ASP A 277 18.56 -9.18 12.99
CA ASP A 277 19.88 -9.64 13.42
C ASP A 277 20.92 -8.53 13.31
N LYS A 278 20.87 -7.73 12.24
CA LYS A 278 21.77 -6.57 12.07
C LYS A 278 21.55 -5.52 13.15
N VAL A 279 20.30 -5.20 13.47
CA VAL A 279 19.95 -4.16 14.45
C VAL A 279 20.26 -4.59 15.90
N ARG A 280 20.44 -5.90 16.15
CA ARG A 280 20.72 -6.46 17.49
C ARG A 280 22.15 -6.96 17.68
N ALA A 281 22.96 -6.93 16.63
CA ALA A 281 24.38 -7.27 16.68
C ALA A 281 25.19 -6.13 17.33
#